data_AF-A0A951ADB3-F1
#
_entry.id   AF-A0A951ADB3-F1
#
_cell.length_a   1.000
_cell.length_b   1.000
_cell.length_c   1.000
_cell.angle_alpha   90.00
_cell.angle_beta   90.00
_cell.angle_gamma   90.00
#
_symmetry.space_group_name_H-M   'P 1'
#
loop_
_entity.id
_entity.type
_entity.pdbx_description
1 polymer ?
#
loop_
_entity_poly.entity_id
_entity_poly.type
_entity_poly.pdbx_seq_one_letter_code
_entity_poly.pdbx_strand_id
1 'polypeptide(L)' 'MFRIELTRGSSWDEPAETIDQRECQTDSIEAAAAEAKYWLLQTQKNAPARGATHYRVVGESGAAIGGPP' A
#
# COMPACT_ATOMS: atom_id res chain seq x y z
N MET A 1 0.59 -6.32 14.05
CA MET A 1 1.46 -5.42 13.26
C MET A 1 0.99 -5.45 11.81
N PHE A 2 1.11 -4.36 11.06
CA PHE A 2 0.69 -4.34 9.64
C PHE A 2 1.86 -4.28 8.69
N ARG A 3 1.67 -4.81 7.49
CA ARG A 3 2.56 -4.57 6.35
C ARG A 3 1.85 -3.64 5.38
N ILE A 4 2.55 -2.63 4.90
CA ILE A 4 2.08 -1.76 3.83
C ILE A 4 2.77 -2.18 2.55
N GLU A 5 2.01 -2.32 1.48
CA GLU A 5 2.52 -2.63 0.16
C GLU A 5 2.13 -1.53 -0.83
N LEU A 6 3.07 -1.16 -1.69
CA LEU A 6 2.78 -0.42 -2.91
C LEU A 6 2.70 -1.42 -4.05
N THR A 7 1.58 -1.42 -4.77
CA THR A 7 1.28 -2.40 -5.79
C THR A 7 0.98 -1.75 -7.13
N ARG A 8 1.25 -2.47 -8.21
CA ARG A 8 0.80 -2.13 -9.57
C ARG A 8 -0.32 -3.08 -9.95
N GLY A 9 -1.34 -2.56 -10.62
CA GLY A 9 -2.47 -3.37 -11.06
C GLY A 9 -3.64 -2.52 -11.53
N SER A 10 -4.73 -3.19 -11.87
CA SER A 10 -6.02 -2.55 -12.12
C SER A 10 -6.66 -2.02 -10.83
N SER A 11 -6.37 -2.64 -9.69
CA SER A 11 -6.85 -2.25 -8.37
C SER A 11 -5.84 -2.60 -7.28
N TRP A 12 -6.12 -2.15 -6.05
CA TRP A 12 -5.32 -2.49 -4.87
C TRP A 12 -5.61 -3.91 -4.36
N ASP A 13 -6.80 -4.45 -4.64
CA ASP A 13 -7.24 -5.78 -4.18
C ASP A 13 -6.77 -6.90 -5.14
N GLU A 14 -6.60 -6.55 -6.41
CA GLU A 14 -6.04 -7.43 -7.46
C GLU A 14 -4.71 -6.87 -7.97
N PRO A 15 -3.64 -6.90 -7.16
CA PRO A 15 -2.34 -6.43 -7.64
C PRO A 15 -1.76 -7.42 -8.65
N ALA A 16 -1.28 -6.89 -9.76
CA ALA A 16 -0.46 -7.63 -10.72
C ALA A 16 0.97 -7.81 -10.21
N GLU A 17 1.47 -6.83 -9.43
CA GLU A 17 2.85 -6.80 -8.93
C GLU A 17 2.93 -6.01 -7.62
N THR A 18 3.73 -6.49 -6.65
CA THR A 18 4.16 -5.68 -5.49
C THR A 18 5.46 -4.96 -5.84
N ILE A 19 5.42 -3.63 -5.87
CA ILE A 19 6.54 -2.76 -6.26
C ILE A 19 7.45 -2.48 -5.06
N ASP A 20 6.86 -2.35 -3.88
CA ASP A 20 7.57 -2.06 -2.64
C ASP A 20 6.75 -2.52 -1.43
N GLN A 21 7.40 -2.82 -0.32
CA GLN A 21 6.74 -3.19 0.93
C GLN A 21 7.52 -2.71 2.15
N ARG A 22 6.79 -2.39 3.22
CA ARG A 22 7.40 -2.05 4.52
C ARG A 22 6.51 -2.48 5.68
N GLU A 23 7.15 -2.74 6.80
CA GLU A 23 6.44 -2.97 8.05
C GLU A 23 5.96 -1.64 8.64
N CYS A 24 4.76 -1.64 9.19
CA CYS A 24 4.15 -0.52 9.89
C CYS A 24 3.87 -0.99 11.33
N GLN A 25 4.62 -0.43 12.27
CA GLN A 25 4.52 -0.73 13.70
C GLN A 25 3.35 0.02 14.33
N THR A 26 2.16 -0.29 13.86
CA THR A 26 0.88 0.17 14.43
C THR A 26 -0.10 -0.98 14.50
N ASP A 27 -1.09 -0.83 15.37
CA ASP A 27 -2.25 -1.70 15.56
C ASP A 27 -3.54 -1.07 14.99
N SER A 28 -3.51 0.20 14.56
CA SER A 28 -4.64 0.87 13.89
C SER A 28 -4.55 0.75 12.36
N ILE A 29 -5.60 0.19 11.75
CA ILE A 29 -5.71 0.07 10.29
C ILE A 29 -5.75 1.46 9.64
N GLU A 30 -6.42 2.42 10.27
CA GLU A 30 -6.52 3.79 9.81
C GLU A 30 -5.15 4.48 9.79
N ALA A 31 -4.35 4.29 10.83
CA ALA A 31 -2.99 4.81 10.90
C ALA A 31 -2.11 4.19 9.81
N ALA A 32 -2.19 2.87 9.62
CA ALA A 32 -1.47 2.16 8.56
C ALA A 32 -1.90 2.63 7.16
N ALA A 33 -3.20 2.85 6.93
CA ALA A 33 -3.72 3.36 5.66
C ALA A 33 -3.28 4.81 5.39
N ALA A 34 -3.27 5.67 6.41
CA ALA A 34 -2.78 7.04 6.29
C ALA A 34 -1.28 7.07 5.95
N GLU A 35 -0.49 6.26 6.62
CA GLU A 35 0.94 6.11 6.36
C GLU A 35 1.19 5.54 4.94
N ALA A 36 0.40 4.56 4.51
CA ALA A 36 0.46 3.97 3.18
C ALA A 36 0.14 4.97 2.07
N LYS A 37 -0.92 5.77 2.27
CA LYS A 37 -1.30 6.84 1.36
C LYS A 37 -0.22 7.91 1.26
N TYR A 38 0.35 8.34 2.39
CA TYR A 38 1.45 9.30 2.39
C TYR A 38 2.63 8.77 1.56
N TRP A 39 2.98 7.51 1.74
CA TRP A 39 4.08 6.89 1.02
C TRP A 39 3.83 6.75 -0.47
N LEU A 40 2.62 6.33 -0.88
CA LEU A 40 2.23 6.32 -2.29
C LEU A 40 2.43 7.69 -2.93
N LEU A 41 2.00 8.77 -2.28
CA LEU A 41 2.14 10.13 -2.79
C LEU A 41 3.62 10.54 -2.95
N GLN A 42 4.49 10.19 -2.00
CA GLN A 42 5.92 10.44 -2.13
C GLN A 42 6.54 9.65 -3.29
N THR A 43 6.19 8.38 -3.43
CA THR A 43 6.66 7.52 -4.51
C THR A 43 6.22 8.05 -5.87
N GLN A 44 4.95 8.44 -6.03
CA GLN A 44 4.44 9.01 -7.27
C GLN A 44 5.08 10.35 -7.62
N LYS A 45 5.35 11.19 -6.62
CA LYS A 45 6.07 12.46 -6.82
C LYS A 45 7.50 12.26 -7.33
N ASN A 46 8.20 11.25 -6.81
CA ASN A 46 9.60 11.00 -7.14
C ASN A 46 9.79 10.06 -8.35
N ALA A 47 8.76 9.29 -8.72
CA ALA A 47 8.80 8.34 -9.83
C ALA A 47 7.47 8.30 -10.61
N PRO A 48 7.08 9.40 -11.29
CA PRO A 48 5.78 9.53 -11.95
C PRO A 48 5.57 8.54 -13.11
N ALA A 49 6.64 7.96 -13.66
CA ALA A 49 6.59 6.99 -14.76
C ALA A 49 6.08 5.59 -14.34
N ARG A 50 5.79 5.33 -13.05
CA ARG A 50 5.47 3.98 -12.55
C ARG A 50 4.05 3.47 -12.88
N GLY A 51 3.22 4.27 -13.56
CA GLY A 51 1.86 3.88 -13.96
C GLY A 51 0.87 3.83 -12.78
N ALA A 52 -0.30 3.20 -12.98
CA ALA A 52 -1.30 3.04 -11.92
C ALA A 52 -0.71 2.26 -10.74
N THR A 53 -0.43 2.97 -9.66
CA THR A 53 0.16 2.44 -8.43
C THR A 53 -0.84 2.66 -7.31
N HIS A 54 -1.06 1.62 -6.51
CA HIS A 54 -1.97 1.61 -5.38
C HIS A 54 -1.19 1.33 -4.10
N TYR A 55 -1.81 1.61 -2.96
CA TYR A 55 -1.34 1.09 -1.68
C TYR A 55 -2.34 0.05 -1.19
N ARG A 56 -1.87 -0.94 -0.43
CA ARG A 56 -2.71 -1.79 0.42
C ARG A 56 -2.06 -2.05 1.77
N VAL A 57 -2.88 -2.18 2.78
CA VAL A 57 -2.52 -2.61 4.13
C VAL A 57 -2.81 -4.10 4.22
N VAL A 58 -1.82 -4.85 4.67
CA VAL A 58 -1.82 -6.30 4.74
C VAL A 58 -1.70 -6.72 6.21
N GLY A 59 -2.63 -7.57 6.64
CA GLY A 59 -2.63 -8.16 7.97
C GLY A 59 -1.58 -9.27 8.11
N GLU A 60 -1.41 -9.80 9.32
CA GLU A 60 -0.41 -10.84 9.61
C GLU A 60 -0.63 -12.13 8.80
N SER A 61 -1.87 -12.41 8.39
CA SER A 61 -2.23 -13.54 7.52
C SER A 61 -1.86 -13.34 6.04
N GLY A 62 -1.38 -12.17 5.65
CA GLY A 62 -1.14 -11.82 4.24
C GLY A 62 -2.38 -11.33 3.50
N ALA A 63 -3.54 -11.25 4.17
CA ALA A 63 -4.76 -10.70 3.58
C ALA A 63 -4.71 -9.18 3.49
N ALA A 64 -5.20 -8.61 2.39
CA ALA A 64 -5.43 -7.18 2.28
C ALA A 64 -6.62 -6.78 3.16
N ILE A 65 -6.42 -5.79 4.02
CA ILE A 65 -7.39 -5.36 5.04
C ILE A 65 -7.64 -3.84 5.02
N GLY A 66 -6.96 -3.11 4.13
CA GLY A 66 -7.14 -1.67 3.95
C GLY A 66 -6.55 -1.20 2.62
N GLY A 67 -7.19 -0.22 2.00
CA GLY A 67 -6.81 0.31 0.69
C GLY A 67 -7.66 1.54 0.35
N PRO A 68 -7.37 2.21 -0.77
CA PRO A 68 -8.21 3.31 -1.23
C PRO A 68 -9.66 2.83 -1.52
N PRO A 69 -10.70 3.61 -1.17
CA PRO A 69 -12.08 3.30 -1.55
C PRO A 69 -12.27 3.25 -3.07
#